data_AF-A0AAJ1UHE2-F1
#
_entry.id   AF-A0AAJ1UHE2-F1
#
_cell.length_a   1.000
_cell.length_b   1.000
_cell.length_c   1.000
_cell.angle_alpha   90.00
_cell.angle_beta   90.00
_cell.angle_gamma   90.00
#
_symmetry.space_group_name_H-M   'P 1'
#
loop_
_entity.id
_entity.type
_entity.pdbx_description
1 polymer ?
#
loop_
_entity_poly.entity_id
_entity_poly.type
_entity_poly.pdbx_seq_one_letter_code
_entity_poly.pdbx_strand_id
1 'polypeptide(L)'
;RGGRPRGEPSAHLPPTAFVLFLQNHDQTGNRAQGERLTTLTPSPDRLRAAVALQLLAPQIPLIFMGEECGSTAPFLYFTSHADPALARAVREGRRREFPALALDAAAVPDPGAIDTYVRSQPWTAEHSDEGKAWRTYYRALLHLRRQLIAPRLRGAVSLGALALGAATALARWRLGDGAVLSLYVNLGDA
;
A
#
# COMPACT_ATOMS: atom_id res chain seq x y z
N ARG A 1 15.76 -5.06 14.30
CA ARG A 1 16.45 -4.14 15.22
C ARG A 1 17.87 -4.67 15.38
N GLY A 2 18.90 -3.85 15.14
CA GLY A 2 20.29 -4.27 15.23
C GLY A 2 20.75 -5.23 14.12
N GLY A 3 20.27 -5.07 12.87
CA GLY A 3 20.77 -5.84 11.72
C GLY A 3 20.40 -7.33 11.65
N ARG A 4 19.77 -7.90 12.68
CA ARG A 4 19.33 -9.30 12.66
C ARG A 4 18.07 -9.50 11.81
N PRO A 5 18.03 -10.54 10.94
CA PRO A 5 16.82 -10.98 10.27
C PRO A 5 15.71 -11.22 11.30
N ARG A 6 14.49 -10.79 11.00
CA ARG A 6 13.31 -11.11 11.80
C ARG A 6 12.40 -12.05 11.02
N GLY A 7 11.66 -12.88 11.75
CA GLY A 7 10.67 -13.81 11.19
C GLY A 7 11.16 -15.26 11.22
N GLU A 8 10.26 -16.17 10.87
CA GLU A 8 10.50 -17.60 10.74
C GLU A 8 10.12 -18.07 9.33
N PRO A 9 10.70 -19.19 8.84
CA PRO A 9 10.30 -19.75 7.55
C PRO A 9 8.80 -20.05 7.49
N SER A 10 8.08 -19.34 6.61
CA SER A 10 6.63 -19.42 6.48
C SER A 10 6.16 -20.00 5.13
N ALA A 11 7.08 -20.53 4.32
CA ALA A 11 6.80 -21.06 2.99
C ALA A 11 5.82 -22.25 2.97
N HIS A 12 5.60 -22.90 4.13
CA HIS A 12 4.64 -23.99 4.30
C HIS A 12 3.18 -23.50 4.42
N LEU A 13 2.97 -22.21 4.69
CA LEU A 13 1.63 -21.62 4.82
C LEU A 13 1.00 -21.38 3.44
N PRO A 14 -0.34 -21.50 3.33
CA PRO A 14 -1.02 -21.16 2.09
C PRO A 14 -0.90 -19.65 1.80
N PRO A 15 -0.93 -19.20 0.53
CA PRO A 15 -0.91 -17.78 0.20
C PRO A 15 -2.00 -16.96 0.90
N THR A 16 -3.15 -17.57 1.19
CA THR A 16 -4.27 -16.93 1.90
C THR A 16 -4.00 -16.63 3.37
N ALA A 17 -2.91 -17.15 3.95
CA ALA A 17 -2.46 -16.78 5.30
C ALA A 17 -1.75 -15.41 5.33
N PHE A 18 -1.49 -14.82 4.16
CA PHE A 18 -0.79 -13.55 4.03
C PHE A 18 -1.72 -12.47 3.49
N VAL A 19 -1.66 -11.30 4.13
CA VAL A 19 -2.31 -10.09 3.63
C VAL A 19 -1.28 -9.27 2.85
N LEU A 20 -1.60 -8.92 1.61
CA LEU A 20 -0.74 -8.16 0.71
C LEU A 20 -1.33 -6.75 0.51
N PHE A 21 -0.53 -5.73 0.80
CA PHE A 21 -0.91 -4.34 0.61
C PHE A 21 0.24 -3.53 0.03
N LEU A 22 -0.11 -2.54 -0.80
CA LEU A 22 0.81 -1.47 -1.20
C LEU A 22 0.73 -0.30 -0.22
N GLN A 23 -0.47 0.03 0.25
CA GLN A 23 -0.69 1.08 1.24
C GLN A 23 -1.61 0.58 2.36
N ASN A 24 -1.42 1.15 3.54
CA ASN A 24 -2.32 1.06 4.67
C ASN A 24 -2.10 2.30 5.56
N HIS A 25 -2.85 2.41 6.64
CA HIS A 25 -2.76 3.57 7.54
C HIS A 25 -1.34 3.78 8.10
N ASP A 26 -0.57 2.72 8.33
CA ASP A 26 0.80 2.82 8.86
C ASP A 26 1.82 3.21 7.78
N GLN A 27 1.82 2.54 6.62
CA GLN A 27 2.78 2.79 5.55
C GLN A 27 2.61 4.19 4.94
N THR A 28 1.39 4.72 4.94
CA THR A 28 1.09 6.09 4.54
C THR A 28 1.24 7.03 5.73
N GLY A 29 0.54 6.78 6.85
CA GLY A 29 0.41 7.71 7.97
C GLY A 29 1.60 7.82 8.91
N ASN A 30 2.53 6.86 8.91
CA ASN A 30 3.78 7.00 9.65
C ASN A 30 4.85 7.77 8.88
N ARG A 31 4.55 8.21 7.65
CA ARG A 31 5.37 9.20 6.95
C ARG A 31 5.12 10.60 7.52
N ALA A 32 6.14 11.44 7.53
CA ALA A 32 6.02 12.80 8.04
C ALA A 32 4.90 13.61 7.37
N GLN A 33 4.80 13.48 6.04
CA GLN A 33 3.82 14.18 5.20
C GLN A 33 2.63 13.31 4.77
N GLY A 34 2.53 12.07 5.28
CA GLY A 34 1.41 11.18 4.95
C GLY A 34 1.26 10.85 3.47
N GLU A 35 2.34 10.93 2.70
CA GLU A 35 2.30 10.85 1.23
C GLU A 35 1.85 9.46 0.76
N ARG A 36 1.06 9.43 -0.31
CA ARG A 36 0.62 8.20 -0.95
C ARG A 36 1.58 7.79 -2.07
N LEU A 37 1.52 6.52 -2.47
CA LEU A 37 2.31 6.02 -3.59
C LEU A 37 2.00 6.77 -4.90
N THR A 38 0.80 7.31 -5.06
CA THR A 38 0.39 8.16 -6.19
C THR A 38 1.25 9.43 -6.31
N THR A 39 1.75 9.96 -5.19
CA THR A 39 2.61 11.16 -5.19
C THR A 39 4.09 10.82 -5.12
N LEU A 40 4.45 9.63 -4.61
CA LEU A 40 5.84 9.17 -4.48
C LEU A 40 6.37 8.46 -5.72
N THR A 41 5.49 7.92 -6.56
CA THR A 41 5.88 7.16 -7.74
C THR A 41 6.00 8.08 -8.95
N PRO A 42 7.17 8.18 -9.61
CA PRO A 42 7.36 9.08 -10.76
C PRO A 42 6.54 8.69 -12.00
N SER A 43 6.21 7.40 -12.14
CA SER A 43 5.46 6.86 -13.28
C SER A 43 4.15 6.22 -12.81
N PRO A 44 2.99 6.72 -13.29
CA PRO A 44 1.69 6.10 -13.03
C PRO A 44 1.61 4.63 -13.44
N ASP A 45 2.35 4.23 -14.47
CA ASP A 45 2.30 2.86 -15.00
C ASP A 45 3.03 1.86 -14.11
N ARG A 46 4.08 2.29 -13.39
CA ARG A 46 4.70 1.46 -12.34
C ARG A 46 3.72 1.19 -11.20
N LEU A 47 2.98 2.22 -10.79
CA LEU A 47 1.99 2.06 -9.74
C LEU A 47 0.86 1.14 -10.22
N ARG A 48 0.39 1.28 -11.47
CA ARG A 48 -0.57 0.35 -12.06
C ARG A 48 -0.05 -1.09 -12.07
N ALA A 49 1.20 -1.31 -12.49
CA ALA A 49 1.82 -2.64 -12.49
C ALA A 49 1.89 -3.25 -11.07
N ALA A 50 2.25 -2.45 -10.06
CA ALA A 50 2.25 -2.88 -8.67
C ALA A 50 0.84 -3.22 -8.16
N VAL A 51 -0.18 -2.43 -8.52
CA VAL A 51 -1.58 -2.69 -8.17
C VAL A 51 -2.09 -3.98 -8.82
N ALA A 52 -1.75 -4.22 -10.09
CA ALA A 52 -2.06 -5.48 -10.76
C ALA A 52 -1.44 -6.68 -10.05
N LEU A 53 -0.15 -6.58 -9.67
CA LEU A 53 0.52 -7.60 -8.87
C LEU A 53 -0.22 -7.85 -7.55
N GLN A 54 -0.56 -6.80 -6.80
CA GLN A 54 -1.27 -6.89 -5.53
C GLN A 54 -2.63 -7.59 -5.67
N LEU A 55 -3.46 -7.16 -6.64
CA LEU A 55 -4.84 -7.64 -6.76
C LEU A 55 -4.94 -9.02 -7.42
N LEU A 56 -3.97 -9.40 -8.26
CA LEU A 56 -3.99 -10.69 -8.96
C LEU A 56 -3.15 -11.77 -8.26
N ALA A 57 -2.29 -11.43 -7.31
CA ALA A 57 -1.54 -12.42 -6.54
C ALA A 57 -2.47 -13.22 -5.59
N PRO A 58 -2.17 -14.50 -5.28
CA PRO A 58 -3.08 -15.34 -4.48
C PRO A 58 -3.24 -14.93 -3.00
N GLN A 59 -2.37 -14.08 -2.47
CA GLN A 59 -2.50 -13.48 -1.14
C GLN A 59 -3.79 -12.66 -1.02
N ILE A 60 -4.25 -12.39 0.20
CA ILE A 60 -5.45 -11.57 0.44
C ILE A 60 -5.09 -10.09 0.27
N PRO A 61 -5.63 -9.37 -0.72
CA PRO A 61 -5.29 -7.97 -0.91
C PRO A 61 -6.00 -7.09 0.13
N LEU A 62 -5.28 -6.12 0.69
CA LEU A 62 -5.86 -5.00 1.44
C LEU A 62 -5.69 -3.72 0.63
N ILE A 63 -6.79 -3.01 0.39
CA ILE A 63 -6.82 -1.70 -0.29
C ILE A 63 -7.09 -0.63 0.77
N PHE A 64 -6.25 0.39 0.82
CA PHE A 64 -6.45 1.56 1.65
C PHE A 64 -7.35 2.57 0.95
N MET A 65 -8.26 3.20 1.72
CA MET A 65 -9.26 4.10 1.15
C MET A 65 -8.63 5.20 0.27
N GLY A 66 -9.19 5.39 -0.93
CA GLY A 66 -8.75 6.37 -1.91
C GLY A 66 -7.73 5.85 -2.93
N GLU A 67 -7.09 4.69 -2.70
CA GLU A 67 -6.20 4.07 -3.67
C GLU A 67 -6.90 3.76 -5.00
N GLU A 68 -8.13 3.26 -4.91
CA GLU A 68 -8.99 2.90 -6.01
C GLU A 68 -9.45 4.10 -6.85
N CYS A 69 -9.27 5.32 -6.33
CA CYS A 69 -9.56 6.58 -7.00
C CYS A 69 -8.29 7.38 -7.33
N GLY A 70 -7.10 6.80 -7.13
CA GLY A 70 -5.84 7.52 -7.35
C GLY A 70 -5.64 8.72 -6.43
N SER A 71 -6.18 8.69 -5.22
CA SER A 71 -6.13 9.83 -4.28
C SER A 71 -4.70 10.31 -4.05
N THR A 72 -4.50 11.62 -4.14
CA THR A 72 -3.25 12.31 -3.80
C THR A 72 -3.33 13.01 -2.45
N ALA A 73 -4.51 13.04 -1.83
CA ALA A 73 -4.68 13.57 -0.48
C ALA A 73 -3.84 12.72 0.49
N PRO A 74 -3.04 13.32 1.36
CA PRO A 74 -2.23 12.56 2.31
C PRO A 74 -3.13 11.77 3.28
N PHE A 75 -2.55 10.87 4.04
CA PHE A 75 -3.18 10.37 5.26
C PHE A 75 -2.27 10.70 6.42
N LEU A 76 -2.60 11.74 7.18
CA LEU A 76 -1.77 12.29 8.24
C LEU A 76 -2.13 11.63 9.58
N TYR A 77 -1.21 11.70 10.54
CA TYR A 77 -1.51 11.36 11.93
C TYR A 77 -2.25 12.54 12.58
N PHE A 78 -3.53 12.37 12.91
CA PHE A 78 -4.38 13.36 13.57
C PHE A 78 -5.00 12.82 14.86
N THR A 79 -5.24 13.71 15.82
CA THR A 79 -5.79 13.42 17.15
C THR A 79 -6.69 14.55 17.62
N SER A 80 -7.56 14.30 18.60
CA SER A 80 -8.42 15.32 19.23
C SER A 80 -8.47 15.09 20.74
N HIS A 81 -7.34 15.29 21.41
CA HIS A 81 -7.24 15.14 22.87
C HIS A 81 -7.76 16.40 23.58
N ALA A 82 -8.70 16.22 24.51
CA ALA A 82 -9.24 17.32 25.32
C ALA A 82 -8.25 17.83 26.37
N ASP A 83 -7.37 16.96 26.89
CA ASP A 83 -6.32 17.34 27.84
C ASP A 83 -5.18 18.10 27.11
N PRO A 84 -4.93 19.37 27.45
CA PRO A 84 -3.86 20.16 26.83
C PRO A 84 -2.45 19.60 27.05
N ALA A 85 -2.21 18.91 28.17
CA ALA A 85 -0.91 18.30 28.46
C ALA A 85 -0.67 17.10 27.54
N LEU A 86 -1.68 16.24 27.37
CA LEU A 86 -1.63 15.12 26.43
C LEU A 86 -1.49 15.61 24.98
N ALA A 87 -2.28 16.61 24.55
CA ALA A 87 -2.19 17.17 23.21
C ALA A 87 -0.79 17.72 22.90
N ARG A 88 -0.17 18.41 23.87
CA ARG A 88 1.21 18.89 23.76
C ARG A 88 2.21 17.74 23.66
N ALA A 89 2.08 16.73 24.53
CA ALA A 89 2.97 15.57 24.55
C ALA A 89 2.92 14.79 23.23
N VAL A 90 1.74 14.59 22.65
CA VAL A 90 1.54 13.92 21.35
C VAL A 90 2.22 14.71 20.23
N ARG A 91 1.98 16.03 20.15
CA ARG A 91 2.61 16.88 19.12
C ARG A 91 4.14 16.87 19.21
N GLU A 92 4.69 17.00 20.40
CA GLU A 92 6.14 16.97 20.63
C GLU A 92 6.73 15.58 20.40
N GLY A 93 6.00 14.52 20.78
CA GLY A 93 6.36 13.14 20.48
C GLY A 93 6.47 12.92 18.98
N ARG A 94 5.45 13.33 18.23
CA ARG A 94 5.42 13.23 16.77
C ARG A 94 6.58 13.98 16.13
N ARG A 95 6.85 15.22 16.53
CA ARG A 95 8.02 15.98 15.99
C ARG A 95 9.36 15.31 16.26
N ARG A 96 9.49 14.59 17.38
CA ARG A 96 10.72 13.86 17.76
C ARG A 96 10.91 12.53 17.00
N GLU A 97 9.91 12.03 16.29
CA GLU A 97 10.03 10.81 15.46
C GLU A 97 10.74 11.09 14.11
N PHE A 98 10.66 12.32 13.60
CA PHE A 98 11.18 12.73 12.29
C PHE A 98 12.50 13.54 12.21
N PRO A 99 13.27 13.84 13.29
CA PRO A 99 14.56 14.54 13.15
C PRO A 99 15.58 13.75 12.32
N ALA A 100 15.45 12.42 12.29
CA ALA A 100 16.33 11.54 11.50
C ALA A 100 16.04 11.56 9.98
N LEU A 101 14.95 12.21 9.54
CA LEU A 101 14.49 12.20 8.14
C LEU A 101 14.84 13.48 7.36
N ALA A 102 15.76 14.32 7.87
CA ALA A 102 16.20 15.57 7.26
C ALA A 102 15.06 16.57 6.91
N LEU A 103 13.87 16.36 7.47
CA LEU A 103 12.76 17.28 7.39
C LEU A 103 12.88 18.27 8.54
N ASP A 104 12.68 19.56 8.25
CA ASP A 104 12.50 20.57 9.29
C ASP A 104 11.37 20.12 10.22
N ALA A 105 11.62 20.05 11.53
CA ALA A 105 10.61 19.66 12.51
C ALA A 105 9.38 20.58 12.48
N ALA A 106 9.52 21.82 11.96
CA ALA A 106 8.42 22.73 11.71
C ALA A 106 7.52 22.29 10.55
N ALA A 107 8.01 21.45 9.63
CA ALA A 107 7.24 20.95 8.49
C ALA A 107 6.29 19.79 8.83
N VAL A 108 6.42 19.16 10.00
CA VAL A 108 5.52 18.07 10.44
C VAL A 108 4.16 18.66 10.82
N PRO A 109 3.05 18.25 10.18
CA PRO A 109 1.71 18.74 10.51
C PRO A 109 1.34 18.50 11.98
N ASP A 110 0.72 19.49 12.63
CA ASP A 110 0.26 19.37 14.02
C ASP A 110 -0.88 18.33 14.10
N PRO A 111 -0.71 17.21 14.83
CA PRO A 111 -1.76 16.21 14.94
C PRO A 111 -3.07 16.74 15.54
N GLY A 112 -3.03 17.79 16.36
CA GLY A 112 -4.22 18.38 16.99
C GLY A 112 -4.93 19.42 16.12
N ALA A 113 -4.36 19.83 14.99
CA ALA A 113 -4.96 20.82 14.10
C ALA A 113 -6.07 20.18 13.25
N ILE A 114 -7.22 20.85 13.16
CA ILE A 114 -8.35 20.37 12.34
C ILE A 114 -7.97 20.21 10.86
N ASP A 115 -7.07 21.05 10.35
CA ASP A 115 -6.55 20.98 8.99
C ASP A 115 -5.88 19.63 8.69
N THR A 116 -5.16 19.05 9.66
CA THR A 116 -4.51 17.73 9.52
C THR A 116 -5.54 16.62 9.25
N TYR A 117 -6.70 16.68 9.91
CA TYR A 117 -7.82 15.77 9.64
C TYR A 117 -8.47 16.06 8.28
N VAL A 118 -8.78 17.32 7.98
CA VAL A 118 -9.46 17.73 6.74
C VAL A 118 -8.65 17.34 5.51
N ARG A 119 -7.33 17.58 5.53
CA ARG A 119 -6.41 17.17 4.46
C ARG A 119 -6.29 15.66 4.28
N SER A 120 -6.68 14.87 5.28
CA SER A 120 -6.60 13.40 5.23
C SER A 120 -7.81 12.74 4.56
N GLN A 121 -8.77 13.52 4.06
CA GLN A 121 -9.95 13.01 3.38
C GLN A 121 -9.62 12.59 1.94
N PRO A 122 -9.76 11.30 1.57
CA PRO A 122 -9.24 10.79 0.31
C PRO A 122 -10.10 11.12 -0.93
N TRP A 123 -11.33 11.59 -0.73
CA TRP A 123 -12.37 11.65 -1.77
C TRP A 123 -12.33 12.93 -2.62
N THR A 124 -11.40 13.85 -2.36
CA THR A 124 -11.30 15.13 -3.07
C THR A 124 -11.14 14.99 -4.59
N ALA A 125 -10.49 13.91 -5.05
CA ALA A 125 -10.26 13.62 -6.46
C ALA A 125 -11.25 12.61 -7.07
N GLU A 126 -12.26 12.14 -6.33
CA GLU A 126 -13.11 11.02 -6.78
C GLU A 126 -13.81 11.32 -8.11
N HIS A 127 -14.30 12.53 -8.33
CA HIS A 127 -15.05 12.87 -9.54
C HIS A 127 -14.18 13.25 -10.75
N SER A 128 -12.85 13.29 -10.60
CA SER A 128 -11.93 13.59 -11.71
C SER A 128 -11.90 12.45 -12.73
N ASP A 129 -11.47 12.75 -13.95
CA ASP A 129 -11.33 11.72 -14.99
C ASP A 129 -10.22 10.72 -14.66
N GLU A 130 -9.14 11.17 -14.00
CA GLU A 130 -8.10 10.29 -13.48
C GLU A 130 -8.66 9.35 -12.40
N GLY A 131 -9.48 9.86 -11.47
CA GLY A 131 -10.13 9.04 -10.45
C GLY A 131 -11.08 8.00 -11.05
N LYS A 132 -11.82 8.35 -12.10
CA LYS A 132 -12.65 7.40 -12.86
C LYS A 132 -11.80 6.33 -13.55
N ALA A 133 -10.65 6.71 -14.10
CA ALA A 133 -9.73 5.78 -14.76
C ALA A 133 -9.16 4.77 -13.75
N TRP A 134 -8.74 5.22 -12.57
CA TRP A 134 -8.31 4.34 -11.48
C TRP A 134 -9.43 3.40 -11.02
N ARG A 135 -10.64 3.90 -10.82
CA ARG A 135 -11.77 3.04 -10.42
C ARG A 135 -12.08 1.98 -11.45
N THR A 136 -12.01 2.34 -12.73
CA THR A 136 -12.20 1.40 -13.84
C THR A 136 -11.14 0.31 -13.82
N TYR A 137 -9.87 0.70 -13.62
CA TYR A 137 -8.75 -0.21 -13.53
C TYR A 137 -8.88 -1.18 -12.33
N TYR A 138 -9.15 -0.67 -11.13
CA TYR A 138 -9.37 -1.48 -9.94
C TYR A 138 -10.56 -2.44 -10.10
N ARG A 139 -11.67 -1.97 -10.66
CA ARG A 139 -12.85 -2.82 -10.93
C ARG A 139 -12.50 -3.96 -11.89
N ALA A 140 -11.76 -3.68 -12.96
CA ALA A 140 -11.32 -4.71 -13.91
C ALA A 140 -10.45 -5.78 -13.21
N LEU A 141 -9.47 -5.37 -12.42
CA LEU A 141 -8.59 -6.29 -11.69
C LEU A 141 -9.35 -7.11 -10.64
N LEU A 142 -10.26 -6.50 -9.89
CA LEU A 142 -11.11 -7.22 -8.92
C LEU A 142 -12.06 -8.20 -9.60
N HIS A 143 -12.58 -7.85 -10.78
CA HIS A 143 -13.39 -8.76 -11.59
C HIS A 143 -12.58 -9.97 -12.05
N LEU A 144 -11.38 -9.74 -12.59
CA LEU A 144 -10.44 -10.80 -12.96
C LEU A 144 -10.09 -11.68 -11.76
N ARG A 145 -9.78 -11.07 -10.60
CA ARG A 145 -9.51 -11.82 -9.36
C ARG A 145 -10.69 -12.71 -8.98
N ARG A 146 -11.91 -12.16 -8.99
CA ARG A 146 -13.14 -12.90 -8.65
C ARG A 146 -13.38 -14.10 -9.57
N GLN A 147 -13.10 -13.95 -10.87
CA GLN A 147 -13.34 -15.00 -11.85
C GLN A 147 -12.21 -16.04 -11.90
N LEU A 148 -10.96 -15.58 -11.86
CA LEU A 148 -9.81 -16.40 -12.22
C LEU A 148 -8.97 -16.85 -11.03
N ILE A 149 -9.02 -16.13 -9.91
CA ILE A 149 -8.11 -16.38 -8.77
C ILE A 149 -8.88 -16.92 -7.57
N ALA A 150 -9.88 -16.17 -7.10
CA ALA A 150 -10.60 -16.46 -5.85
C ALA A 150 -11.18 -17.89 -5.77
N PRO A 151 -11.80 -18.45 -6.83
CA PRO A 151 -12.33 -19.82 -6.79
C PRO A 151 -11.25 -20.90 -6.65
N ARG A 152 -9.99 -20.58 -6.98
CA ARG A 152 -8.86 -21.51 -7.06
C ARG A 152 -7.85 -21.35 -5.92
N LEU A 153 -8.18 -20.55 -4.88
CA LEU A 153 -7.26 -20.27 -3.78
C LEU A 153 -7.07 -21.43 -2.82
N ARG A 154 -8.10 -22.27 -2.63
CA ARG A 154 -8.03 -23.40 -1.69
C ARG A 154 -7.01 -24.42 -2.18
N GLY A 155 -5.95 -24.66 -1.41
CA GLY A 155 -4.86 -25.57 -1.79
C GLY A 155 -3.81 -24.92 -2.70
N ALA A 156 -3.89 -23.61 -2.96
CA ALA A 156 -2.85 -22.92 -3.69
C ALA A 156 -1.52 -22.93 -2.91
N VAL A 157 -0.40 -23.07 -3.62
CA VAL A 157 0.95 -23.08 -3.05
C VAL A 157 1.89 -22.20 -3.87
N SER A 158 2.85 -21.57 -3.21
CA SER A 158 3.92 -20.83 -3.88
C SER A 158 4.85 -21.79 -4.61
N LEU A 159 5.21 -21.46 -5.85
CA LEU A 159 6.28 -22.10 -6.60
C LEU A 159 7.57 -21.26 -6.62
N GLY A 160 7.59 -20.18 -5.82
CA GLY A 160 8.72 -19.26 -5.71
C GLY A 160 8.59 -18.02 -6.59
N ALA A 161 9.60 -17.16 -6.47
CA ALA A 161 9.77 -15.95 -7.26
C ALA A 161 11.23 -15.81 -7.69
N LEU A 162 11.44 -15.18 -8.84
CA LEU A 162 12.75 -14.95 -9.44
C LEU A 162 12.86 -13.49 -9.86
N ALA A 163 13.95 -12.83 -9.48
CA ALA A 163 14.33 -11.56 -10.08
C ALA A 163 14.85 -11.83 -11.50
N LEU A 164 14.21 -11.25 -12.50
CA LEU A 164 14.61 -11.37 -13.91
C LEU A 164 15.57 -10.24 -14.33
N GLY A 165 15.77 -9.26 -13.46
CA GLY A 165 16.59 -8.06 -13.66
C GLY A 165 16.45 -7.11 -12.47
N ALA A 166 17.06 -5.93 -12.56
CA ALA A 166 17.08 -4.96 -11.46
C ALA A 166 15.68 -4.45 -11.04
N ALA A 167 14.74 -4.40 -12.00
CA ALA A 167 13.38 -3.91 -11.77
C ALA A 167 12.29 -4.87 -12.26
N THR A 168 12.66 -6.12 -12.57
CA THR A 168 11.75 -7.11 -13.15
C THR A 168 11.72 -8.39 -12.31
N ALA A 169 10.53 -8.95 -12.12
CA ALA A 169 10.37 -10.18 -11.36
C ALA A 169 9.27 -11.08 -11.96
N LEU A 170 9.45 -12.38 -11.76
CA LEU A 170 8.47 -13.43 -12.01
C LEU A 170 8.09 -14.06 -10.67
N ALA A 171 6.79 -14.17 -10.39
CA ALA A 171 6.28 -14.94 -9.27
C ALA A 171 5.28 -15.98 -9.76
N ARG A 172 5.34 -17.19 -9.21
CA ARG A 172 4.51 -18.32 -9.66
C ARG A 172 3.82 -19.03 -8.51
N TRP A 173 2.62 -19.51 -8.77
CA TRP A 173 1.83 -20.31 -7.83
C TRP A 173 1.12 -21.43 -8.57
N ARG A 174 1.05 -22.60 -7.95
CA ARG A 174 0.11 -23.64 -8.36
C ARG A 174 -1.18 -23.40 -7.59
N LEU A 175 -2.28 -23.20 -8.30
CA LEU A 175 -3.60 -22.99 -7.73
C LEU A 175 -4.25 -24.33 -7.34
N GLY A 176 -5.37 -24.27 -6.63
CA GLY A 176 -6.07 -25.43 -6.08
C GLY A 176 -6.58 -26.44 -7.12
N ASP A 177 -6.78 -26.00 -8.35
CA ASP A 177 -7.18 -26.85 -9.49
C ASP A 177 -5.98 -27.35 -10.32
N GLY A 178 -4.75 -27.11 -9.85
CA GLY A 178 -3.52 -27.50 -10.54
C GLY A 178 -3.03 -26.50 -11.59
N ALA A 179 -3.82 -25.49 -11.94
CA ALA A 179 -3.39 -24.43 -12.85
C ALA A 179 -2.19 -23.66 -12.28
N VAL A 180 -1.30 -23.17 -13.15
CA VAL A 180 -0.14 -22.37 -12.72
C VAL A 180 -0.37 -20.89 -13.06
N LEU A 181 -0.57 -20.08 -12.03
CA LEU A 181 -0.55 -18.62 -12.15
C LEU A 181 0.91 -18.16 -12.23
N SER A 182 1.23 -17.36 -13.24
CA SER A 182 2.53 -16.69 -13.37
C SER A 182 2.30 -15.20 -13.55
N LEU A 183 2.89 -14.39 -12.68
CA LEU A 183 2.86 -12.94 -12.77
C LEU A 183 4.25 -12.43 -13.11
N TYR A 184 4.35 -11.71 -14.23
CA TYR A 184 5.54 -10.97 -14.63
C TYR A 184 5.29 -9.50 -14.32
N VAL A 185 6.21 -8.87 -13.60
CA VAL A 185 6.14 -7.45 -13.28
C VAL A 185 7.42 -6.77 -13.73
N ASN A 186 7.27 -5.61 -14.39
CA ASN A 186 8.34 -4.68 -14.69
C ASN A 186 8.04 -3.36 -14.00
N LEU A 187 8.91 -2.95 -13.08
CA LEU A 187 8.84 -1.70 -12.32
C LEU A 187 9.94 -0.71 -12.74
N GLY A 188 10.64 -0.97 -13.85
CA GLY A 188 11.70 -0.14 -14.38
C GLY A 188 11.19 1.12 -15.10
N ASP A 189 12.13 1.93 -15.60
CA ASP A 189 11.85 2.91 -16.65
C ASP A 189 11.47 2.16 -17.94
N ALA A 190 10.50 2.71 -18.68
CA ALA A 190 10.11 2.20 -20.00
C ALA A 190 11.14 2.58 -21.06
#